data_AF-A0A0P9CY16-F1
#
_entry.id   AF-A0A0P9CY16-F1
#
_cell.length_a   1.000
_cell.length_b   1.000
_cell.length_c   1.000
_cell.angle_alpha   90.00
_cell.angle_beta   90.00
_cell.angle_gamma   90.00
#
_symmetry.space_group_name_H-M   'P 1'
#
loop_
_entity.id
_entity.type
_entity.pdbx_description
1 polymer ?
#
loop_
_entity_poly.entity_id
_entity_poly.type
_entity_poly.pdbx_seq_one_letter_code
_entity_poly.pdbx_strand_id
1 'polypeptide(L)'
;METMTSSLRDFLEIPYSELEELNLEAKAKRSARTPMDQLAEERLRYLTDQKGIKAVTVCFSDLEGRLHMLDYDKKFLIKSYDNLTFDGSSIRGFTAQSESDLR
;
A
#
# COMPACT_ATOMS: atom_id res chain seq x y z
N MET A 1 40.76 -8.47 14.42
CA MET A 1 40.45 -8.73 13.00
C MET A 1 38.96 -8.97 12.94
N GLU A 2 38.17 -7.93 12.67
CA GLU A 2 36.71 -8.04 12.60
C GLU A 2 36.35 -8.79 11.32
N THR A 3 35.79 -9.98 11.48
CA THR A 3 35.15 -10.72 10.40
C THR A 3 33.85 -10.01 10.06
N MET A 4 33.90 -9.04 9.15
CA MET A 4 32.70 -8.61 8.43
C MET A 4 32.22 -9.79 7.58
N THR A 5 31.32 -10.59 8.14
CA THR A 5 30.49 -11.50 7.35
C THR A 5 29.55 -10.63 6.53
N SER A 6 30.00 -10.19 5.34
CA SER A 6 29.10 -9.57 4.38
C SER A 6 28.09 -10.64 3.99
N SER A 7 26.88 -10.54 4.53
CA SER A 7 25.78 -11.42 4.13
C SER A 7 25.65 -11.38 2.61
N LEU A 8 25.60 -12.55 1.96
CA LEU A 8 25.35 -12.66 0.52
C LEU A 8 23.92 -12.25 0.14
N ARG A 9 23.08 -11.94 1.13
CA ARG A 9 21.68 -11.54 0.97
C ARG A 9 21.40 -10.29 1.81
N ASP A 10 20.79 -9.31 1.16
CA ASP A 10 20.26 -8.10 1.78
C ASP A 10 18.74 -8.23 1.82
N PHE A 11 18.16 -8.23 3.02
CA PHE A 11 16.71 -8.33 3.23
C PHE A 11 16.19 -7.00 3.73
N LEU A 12 15.07 -6.56 3.16
CA LEU A 12 14.34 -5.42 3.70
C LEU A 12 13.61 -5.90 4.96
N GLU A 13 14.13 -5.53 6.13
CA GLU A 13 13.52 -5.79 7.43
C GLU A 13 12.95 -4.50 8.00
N ILE A 14 11.78 -4.60 8.63
CA ILE A 14 11.17 -3.51 9.40
C ILE A 14 10.93 -4.06 10.81
N PRO A 15 11.70 -3.61 11.82
CA PRO A 15 11.48 -4.01 13.20
C PRO A 15 10.06 -3.68 13.67
N TYR A 16 9.50 -4.49 14.58
CA TYR A 16 8.14 -4.27 15.08
C TYR A 16 7.93 -2.89 15.71
N SER A 17 8.93 -2.34 16.40
CA SER A 17 8.88 -0.99 16.97
C SER A 17 8.76 0.09 15.89
N GLU A 18 9.55 -0.03 14.82
CA GLU A 18 9.47 0.90 13.68
C GLU A 18 8.13 0.76 12.95
N LEU A 19 7.65 -0.48 12.76
CA LEU A 19 6.34 -0.74 12.18
C LEU A 19 5.20 -0.12 13.01
N GLU A 20 5.29 -0.20 14.34
CA GLU A 20 4.33 0.43 15.25
C GLU A 20 4.32 1.95 15.09
N GLU A 21 5.50 2.58 15.09
CA GLU A 21 5.64 4.02 14.89
C GLU A 21 5.01 4.48 13.57
N LEU A 22 5.30 3.78 12.46
CA LEU A 22 4.72 4.07 11.14
C LEU A 22 3.20 3.93 11.13
N ASN A 23 2.65 2.91 11.81
CA ASN A 23 1.22 2.69 11.91
C ASN A 23 0.52 3.77 12.74
N LEU A 24 1.12 4.19 13.85
CA LEU A 24 0.61 5.27 14.70
C LEU A 24 0.62 6.61 13.95
N GLU A 25 1.69 6.90 13.20
CA GLU A 25 1.78 8.09 12.36
C GLU A 25 0.69 8.10 11.28
N ALA A 26 0.50 6.99 10.57
CA ALA A 26 -0.56 6.86 9.58
C ALA A 26 -1.96 7.08 10.19
N LYS A 27 -2.20 6.53 11.39
CA LYS A 27 -3.45 6.73 12.14
C LYS A 27 -3.64 8.19 12.58
N ALA A 28 -2.57 8.86 13.00
CA ALA A 28 -2.60 10.27 13.39
C ALA A 28 -2.95 11.16 12.20
N LYS A 29 -2.31 10.95 11.04
CA LYS A 29 -2.61 11.65 9.79
C LYS A 29 -4.07 11.51 9.35
N ARG A 30 -4.60 10.28 9.42
CA ARG A 30 -6.03 10.03 9.16
C ARG A 30 -6.93 10.79 10.14
N SER A 31 -6.60 10.75 11.43
CA SER A 31 -7.38 11.44 12.48
C SER A 31 -7.37 12.96 12.32
N ALA A 32 -6.23 13.50 11.87
CA ALA A 32 -6.04 14.91 11.56
C ALA A 32 -6.73 15.36 10.26
N ARG A 33 -7.32 14.44 9.49
CA ARG A 33 -7.89 14.71 8.16
C ARG A 33 -6.88 15.39 7.23
N THR A 34 -5.63 14.93 7.26
CA THR A 34 -4.59 15.42 6.36
C THR A 34 -5.09 15.34 4.91
N PRO A 35 -4.86 16.39 4.09
CA PRO A 35 -5.26 16.39 2.69
C PRO A 35 -4.78 15.16 1.92
N MET A 36 -5.65 14.59 1.08
CA MET A 36 -5.39 13.31 0.40
C MET A 36 -4.24 13.40 -0.61
N ASP A 37 -4.05 14.54 -1.25
CA ASP A 37 -2.95 14.85 -2.15
C ASP A 37 -1.59 14.77 -1.43
N GLN A 38 -1.50 15.34 -0.23
CA GLN A 38 -0.29 15.28 0.59
C GLN A 38 0.03 13.84 1.01
N LEU A 39 -1.00 13.07 1.41
CA LEU A 39 -0.83 11.66 1.76
C LEU A 39 -0.41 10.83 0.55
N ALA A 40 -1.03 11.06 -0.60
CA ALA A 40 -0.71 10.36 -1.84
C ALA A 40 0.75 10.62 -2.26
N GLU A 41 1.18 11.88 -2.27
CA GLU A 41 2.56 12.25 -2.60
C GLU A 41 3.56 11.57 -1.66
N GLU A 42 3.32 11.61 -0.35
CA GLU A 42 4.20 11.00 0.64
C GLU A 42 4.33 9.47 0.44
N ARG A 43 3.22 8.78 0.20
CA ARG A 43 3.20 7.32 0.00
C ARG A 43 3.85 6.92 -1.32
N LEU A 44 3.59 7.67 -2.40
CA LEU A 44 4.21 7.46 -3.70
C LEU A 44 5.72 7.70 -3.64
N ARG A 45 6.17 8.74 -2.94
CA ARG A 45 7.59 9.02 -2.72
C ARG A 45 8.27 7.86 -1.99
N TYR A 46 7.69 7.41 -0.87
CA TYR A 46 8.22 6.26 -0.12
C TYR A 46 8.36 5.01 -1.00
N LEU A 47 7.33 4.65 -1.78
CA LEU A 47 7.38 3.49 -2.67
C LEU A 47 8.41 3.67 -3.80
N THR A 48 8.57 4.89 -4.30
CA THR A 48 9.55 5.21 -5.34
C THR A 48 10.98 5.03 -4.83
N ASP A 49 11.26 5.57 -3.65
CA ASP A 49 12.61 5.61 -3.07
C ASP A 49 13.03 4.25 -2.48
N GLN A 50 12.09 3.46 -1.97
CA GLN A 50 12.37 2.17 -1.35
C GLN A 50 12.66 1.08 -2.40
N LYS A 51 13.94 0.82 -2.67
CA LYS A 51 14.40 -0.16 -3.68
C LYS A 51 14.13 -1.62 -3.31
N GLY A 52 14.00 -1.94 -2.02
CA GLY A 52 13.74 -3.29 -1.51
C GLY A 52 12.33 -3.80 -1.83
N ILE A 53 11.34 -2.92 -1.91
CA ILE A 53 9.96 -3.28 -2.26
C ILE A 53 9.87 -3.55 -3.77
N LYS A 54 9.37 -4.74 -4.15
CA LYS A 54 9.18 -5.17 -5.54
C LYS A 54 7.71 -5.25 -5.95
N ALA A 55 6.86 -5.65 -5.01
CA ALA A 55 5.43 -5.77 -5.19
C ALA A 55 4.70 -5.13 -4.01
N VAL A 56 3.45 -4.74 -4.21
CA VAL A 56 2.57 -4.16 -3.21
C VAL A 56 1.26 -4.91 -3.25
N THR A 57 0.81 -5.40 -2.11
CA THR A 57 -0.54 -5.92 -1.94
C THR A 57 -1.43 -4.82 -1.38
N VAL A 58 -2.47 -4.45 -2.12
CA VAL A 58 -3.51 -3.54 -1.67
C VAL A 58 -4.60 -4.36 -0.99
N CYS A 59 -4.87 -4.07 0.27
CA CYS A 59 -5.86 -4.79 1.08
C CYS A 59 -6.98 -3.85 1.52
N PHE A 60 -8.23 -4.30 1.40
CA PHE A 60 -9.39 -3.59 1.91
C PHE A 60 -10.51 -4.56 2.29
N SER A 61 -11.41 -4.12 3.16
CA SER A 61 -12.59 -4.90 3.53
C SER A 61 -13.84 -4.37 2.86
N ASP A 62 -14.70 -5.26 2.36
CA ASP A 62 -16.04 -4.88 1.93
C ASP A 62 -17.01 -4.65 3.10
N LEU A 63 -18.25 -4.30 2.81
CA LEU A 63 -19.29 -4.05 3.83
C LEU A 63 -19.62 -5.30 4.66
N GLU A 64 -19.43 -6.50 4.12
CA GLU A 64 -19.59 -7.77 4.84
C GLU A 64 -18.35 -8.10 5.70
N GLY A 65 -17.30 -7.29 5.61
CA GLY A 65 -16.05 -7.49 6.33
C GLY A 65 -15.10 -8.48 5.65
N ARG A 66 -15.34 -8.89 4.40
CA ARG A 66 -14.43 -9.78 3.67
C ARG A 66 -13.20 -9.00 3.25
N LEU A 67 -12.02 -9.55 3.56
CA LEU A 67 -10.75 -8.98 3.14
C LEU A 67 -10.48 -9.34 1.68
N HIS A 68 -10.37 -8.31 0.84
CA HIS A 68 -9.93 -8.39 -0.54
C HIS A 68 -8.45 -8.01 -0.62
N MET A 69 -7.71 -8.69 -1.48
CA MET A 69 -6.27 -8.48 -1.69
C MET A 69 -5.97 -8.41 -3.18
N LEU A 70 -5.22 -7.38 -3.58
CA LEU A 70 -4.80 -7.16 -4.96
C LEU A 70 -3.29 -7.00 -5.01
N ASP A 71 -2.61 -7.89 -5.72
CA ASP A 71 -1.15 -7.86 -5.86
C ASP A 71 -0.74 -7.09 -7.12
N TYR A 72 0.11 -6.08 -6.93
CA TYR A 72 0.67 -5.29 -8.01
C TYR A 72 2.19 -5.35 -8.02
N ASP A 73 2.79 -5.38 -9.21
CA ASP A 73 4.18 -4.95 -9.37
C ASP A 73 4.29 -3.48 -8.97
N LYS A 74 5.31 -3.14 -8.16
CA LYS A 74 5.47 -1.78 -7.62
C LYS A 74 5.62 -0.74 -8.74
N LYS A 75 6.35 -1.06 -9.81
CA LYS A 75 6.60 -0.12 -10.91
C LYS A 75 5.32 0.12 -11.70
N PHE A 76 4.49 -0.90 -11.86
CA PHE A 76 3.16 -0.76 -12.45
C PHE A 76 2.28 0.14 -11.57
N LEU A 77 2.21 -0.14 -10.27
CA LEU A 77 1.42 0.65 -9.32
C LEU A 77 1.80 2.14 -9.37
N ILE A 78 3.09 2.47 -9.25
CA ILE A 78 3.58 3.87 -9.26
C ILE A 78 3.25 4.59 -10.57
N LYS A 79 3.21 3.88 -11.71
CA LYS A 79 2.92 4.50 -13.01
C LYS A 79 1.44 4.68 -13.30
N SER A 80 0.59 3.89 -12.64
CA SER A 80 -0.83 3.76 -12.97
C SER A 80 -1.74 3.96 -11.76
N TYR A 81 -1.24 4.56 -10.67
CA TYR A 81 -1.96 4.64 -9.39
C TYR A 81 -3.28 5.43 -9.48
N ASP A 82 -3.37 6.36 -10.43
CA ASP A 82 -4.54 7.19 -10.72
C ASP A 82 -5.59 6.48 -11.59
N ASN A 83 -5.25 5.30 -12.12
CA ASN A 83 -6.07 4.49 -13.01
C ASN A 83 -6.19 3.03 -12.54
N LEU A 84 -6.00 2.79 -11.24
CA LEU A 84 -6.29 1.49 -10.65
C LEU A 84 -7.80 1.36 -10.47
N THR A 85 -8.46 0.76 -11.45
CA THR A 85 -9.86 0.36 -11.36
C THR A 85 -9.92 -1.05 -10.82
N PHE A 86 -10.74 -1.30 -9.80
CA PHE A 86 -11.16 -2.65 -9.44
C PHE A 86 -12.62 -2.82 -9.82
N ASP A 87 -12.95 -3.97 -10.41
CA ASP A 87 -14.32 -4.26 -10.80
C ASP A 87 -15.16 -4.50 -9.53
N GLY A 88 -15.81 -3.45 -9.06
CA GLY A 88 -16.66 -3.50 -7.87
C GLY A 88 -17.91 -4.36 -8.07
N SER A 89 -18.28 -4.73 -9.30
CA SER A 89 -19.37 -5.68 -9.55
C SER A 89 -19.03 -7.10 -9.09
N SER A 90 -17.74 -7.41 -8.98
CA SER A 90 -17.23 -8.67 -8.42
C SER A 90 -17.18 -8.66 -6.88
N ILE A 91 -17.45 -7.53 -6.22
CA ILE A 91 -17.40 -7.35 -4.76
C ILE A 91 -18.82 -7.07 -4.23
N ARG A 92 -19.35 -8.00 -3.42
CA ARG A 92 -20.67 -7.86 -2.81
C ARG A 92 -20.74 -6.61 -1.93
N GLY A 93 -21.68 -5.70 -2.25
CA GLY A 93 -21.92 -4.47 -1.49
C GLY A 93 -21.27 -3.22 -2.07
N PHE A 94 -20.50 -3.32 -3.15
CA PHE A 94 -20.16 -2.19 -4.03
C PHE A 94 -21.14 -2.15 -5.23
N THR A 95 -21.27 -1.00 -5.90
CA THR A 95 -22.42 -0.55 -6.72
C THR A 95 -23.01 -1.55 -7.73
N ALA A 96 -24.29 -1.35 -8.07
CA ALA A 96 -24.99 -2.13 -9.11
C ALA A 96 -24.26 -2.03 -10.46
N GLN A 97 -24.34 -3.12 -11.23
CA GLN A 97 -23.59 -3.52 -12.44
C GLN A 97 -23.53 -2.52 -13.63
N SER A 98 -23.95 -1.25 -13.47
CA SER A 98 -23.81 -0.18 -14.48
C SER A 98 -22.77 0.91 -14.13
N GLU A 99 -22.12 0.84 -12.97
CA GLU A 99 -21.04 1.77 -12.56
C GLU A 99 -19.84 0.96 -12.00
N SER A 100 -19.25 0.13 -12.86
CA SER A 100 -18.21 -0.87 -12.50
C SER A 100 -16.81 -0.27 -12.25
N ASP A 101 -16.58 1.00 -12.61
CA ASP A 101 -15.34 1.73 -12.30
C ASP A 101 -15.43 2.41 -10.93
N LEU A 102 -15.16 1.64 -9.89
CA LEU A 102 -14.86 2.22 -8.57
C LEU A 102 -13.36 2.51 -8.52
N ARG A 103 -13.04 3.79 -8.27
CA ARG A 103 -11.69 4.32 -8.08
C ARG A 103 -11.41 4.54 -6.60
#